data_AF-A0A966SH76-F1
#
_entry.id   AF-A0A966SH76-F1
#
_cell.length_a   1.000
_cell.length_b   1.000
_cell.length_c   1.000
_cell.angle_alpha   90.00
_cell.angle_beta   90.00
_cell.angle_gamma   90.00
#
_symmetry.space_group_name_H-M   'P 1'
#
loop_
_entity.id
_entity.type
_entity.pdbx_description
1 polymer ?
#
loop_
_entity_poly.entity_id
_entity_poly.type
_entity_poly.pdbx_seq_one_letter_code
_entity_poly.pdbx_strand_id
1 'polypeptide(L)'
;MAPNFLTSTENATLKRLESEIKAGQKTFVQVGLALSEIRDSKLYRGEFKTFDEYCQTRWGWKRQRAYELIQAAEVQSALPVECNNIITNDSQARELAQVPTAARADVLKEVAASGPVTAKAIKEAAKRNAEPEEERPRVTCGAPPTVNLDDEETRAHRITRAVMEAAEGLEKFLSGINATPKEIIQAATSLHGRARRLESNAAKLEA
;
A
#
# COMPACT_ATOMS: atom_id res chain seq x y z
N MET A 1 -19.20 10.09 -10.94
CA MET A 1 -18.08 10.55 -11.78
C MET A 1 -17.20 11.41 -10.86
N ALA A 2 -16.14 10.82 -10.28
CA ALA A 2 -15.30 11.56 -9.34
C ALA A 2 -14.52 12.66 -10.09
N PRO A 3 -14.36 13.86 -9.51
CA PRO A 3 -13.67 14.96 -10.17
C PRO A 3 -12.21 14.59 -10.44
N ASN A 4 -11.78 14.71 -11.70
CA ASN A 4 -10.40 14.47 -12.16
C ASN A 4 -9.42 15.61 -11.77
N PHE A 5 -9.77 16.46 -10.80
CA PHE A 5 -8.97 17.61 -10.42
C PHE A 5 -8.28 17.35 -9.09
N LEU A 6 -6.98 17.62 -9.02
CA LEU A 6 -6.20 17.54 -7.78
C LEU A 6 -6.56 18.72 -6.87
N THR A 7 -6.74 18.44 -5.59
CA THR A 7 -6.85 19.46 -4.54
C THR A 7 -5.53 20.23 -4.40
N SER A 8 -5.58 21.42 -3.79
CA SER A 8 -4.37 22.23 -3.55
C SER A 8 -3.33 21.46 -2.71
N THR A 9 -3.78 20.61 -1.78
CA THR A 9 -2.92 19.77 -0.96
C THR A 9 -2.25 18.67 -1.79
N GLU A 10 -3.02 17.95 -2.61
CA GLU A 10 -2.46 16.92 -3.50
C GLU A 10 -1.45 17.50 -4.50
N ASN A 11 -1.71 18.71 -5.01
CA ASN A 11 -0.78 19.39 -5.91
C ASN A 11 0.51 19.82 -5.19
N ALA A 12 0.42 20.27 -3.94
CA ALA A 12 1.60 20.53 -3.11
C ALA A 12 2.40 19.25 -2.85
N THR A 13 1.74 18.12 -2.55
CA THR A 13 2.37 16.81 -2.39
C THR A 13 3.05 16.36 -3.68
N LEU A 14 2.38 16.46 -4.83
CA LEU A 14 2.96 16.13 -6.13
C LEU A 14 4.24 16.93 -6.38
N LYS A 15 4.23 18.25 -6.16
CA LYS A 15 5.41 19.10 -6.35
C LYS A 15 6.58 18.72 -5.42
N ARG A 16 6.28 18.37 -4.17
CA ARG A 16 7.29 17.87 -3.23
C ARG A 16 7.93 16.58 -3.77
N LEU A 17 7.13 15.60 -4.15
CA LEU A 17 7.59 14.32 -4.68
C LEU A 17 8.36 14.47 -6.00
N GLU A 18 7.91 15.34 -6.90
CA GLU A 18 8.65 15.68 -8.12
C GLU A 18 10.00 16.34 -7.82
N SER A 19 10.09 17.13 -6.75
CA SER A 19 11.36 17.74 -6.34
C SER A 19 12.31 16.69 -5.75
N GLU A 20 11.78 15.73 -4.99
CA GLU A 20 12.53 14.56 -4.50
C GLU A 20 13.03 13.69 -5.65
N ILE A 21 12.22 13.47 -6.69
CA ILE A 21 12.65 12.73 -7.89
C ILE A 21 13.79 13.46 -8.62
N LYS A 22 13.70 14.80 -8.74
CA LYS A 22 14.77 15.61 -9.36
C LYS A 22 16.07 15.58 -8.55
N ALA A 23 15.97 15.76 -7.23
CA ALA A 23 17.12 15.72 -6.34
C ALA A 23 17.72 14.31 -6.19
N GLY A 24 16.84 13.30 -6.23
CA GLY A 24 17.08 11.89 -5.99
C GLY A 24 17.75 11.15 -7.14
N GLN A 25 18.14 11.80 -8.23
CA GLN A 25 18.97 11.15 -9.27
C GLN A 25 20.24 10.48 -8.70
N LYS A 26 20.68 10.84 -7.48
CA LYS A 26 21.78 10.21 -6.76
C LYS A 26 21.38 8.97 -5.92
N THR A 27 20.13 8.82 -5.51
CA THR A 27 19.66 7.65 -4.74
C THR A 27 18.37 7.08 -5.34
N PHE A 28 18.48 5.91 -5.97
CA PHE A 28 17.35 5.25 -6.64
C PHE A 28 16.18 4.95 -5.68
N VAL A 29 16.47 4.78 -4.39
CA VAL A 29 15.49 4.48 -3.34
C VAL A 29 14.50 5.62 -3.17
N GLN A 30 14.97 6.85 -3.01
CA GLN A 30 14.10 8.03 -2.85
C GLN A 30 13.23 8.22 -4.08
N VAL A 31 13.82 8.06 -5.27
CA VAL A 31 13.10 8.15 -6.55
C VAL A 31 12.01 7.08 -6.63
N GLY A 32 12.33 5.82 -6.32
CA GLY A 32 11.36 4.73 -6.39
C GLY A 32 10.22 4.87 -5.39
N LEU A 33 10.50 5.29 -4.15
CA LEU A 33 9.46 5.55 -3.14
C LEU A 33 8.54 6.71 -3.55
N ALA A 34 9.12 7.82 -4.03
CA ALA A 34 8.33 8.96 -4.50
C ALA A 34 7.46 8.59 -5.72
N LEU A 35 7.99 7.80 -6.65
CA LEU A 35 7.22 7.28 -7.79
C LEU A 35 6.09 6.35 -7.33
N SER A 36 6.31 5.52 -6.30
CA SER A 36 5.26 4.67 -5.73
C SER A 36 4.16 5.53 -5.13
N GLU A 37 4.49 6.54 -4.33
CA GLU A 37 3.51 7.43 -3.70
C GLU A 37 2.66 8.18 -4.75
N ILE A 38 3.28 8.69 -5.81
CA ILE A 38 2.58 9.33 -6.94
C ILE A 38 1.62 8.36 -7.63
N ARG A 39 2.05 7.12 -7.85
CA ARG A 39 1.26 6.07 -8.50
C ARG A 39 0.06 5.67 -7.64
N ASP A 40 0.31 5.35 -6.38
CA ASP A 40 -0.66 4.76 -5.46
C ASP A 40 -1.73 5.80 -5.06
N SER A 41 -1.31 7.05 -4.84
CA SER A 41 -2.21 8.19 -4.60
C SER A 41 -2.81 8.80 -5.88
N LYS A 42 -2.46 8.27 -7.06
CA LYS A 42 -2.91 8.73 -8.38
C LYS A 42 -2.75 10.25 -8.58
N LEU A 43 -1.67 10.83 -8.05
CA LEU A 43 -1.43 12.28 -8.09
C LEU A 43 -1.21 12.80 -9.52
N TYR A 44 -0.97 11.93 -10.50
CA TYR A 44 -0.85 12.28 -11.90
C TYR A 44 -2.21 12.58 -12.59
N ARG A 45 -3.35 12.20 -11.98
CA ARG A 45 -4.69 12.25 -12.62
C ARG A 45 -5.15 13.65 -13.03
N GLY A 46 -4.55 14.69 -12.45
CA GLY A 46 -4.89 16.09 -12.75
C GLY A 46 -4.46 16.55 -14.14
N GLU A 47 -3.36 15.99 -14.66
CA GLU A 47 -2.78 16.38 -15.96
C GLU A 47 -2.65 15.20 -16.93
N PHE A 48 -2.57 13.97 -16.43
CA PHE A 48 -2.26 12.78 -17.22
C PHE A 48 -3.31 11.69 -17.03
N LYS A 49 -3.61 10.94 -18.09
CA LYS A 49 -4.61 9.86 -18.03
C LYS A 49 -4.03 8.60 -17.39
N THR A 50 -2.74 8.39 -17.54
CA THR A 50 -2.05 7.19 -17.02
C THR A 50 -0.72 7.56 -16.37
N PHE A 51 -0.29 6.73 -15.44
CA PHE A 51 1.03 6.86 -14.82
C PHE A 51 2.18 6.74 -15.84
N ASP A 52 1.98 5.98 -16.91
CA ASP A 52 2.98 5.83 -17.98
C ASP A 52 3.18 7.13 -18.76
N GLU A 53 2.08 7.77 -19.16
CA GLU A 53 2.10 9.08 -19.81
C GLU A 53 2.78 10.15 -18.94
N TYR A 54 2.52 10.12 -17.63
CA TYR A 54 3.19 10.96 -16.65
C TYR A 54 4.71 10.70 -16.64
N CYS A 55 5.14 9.45 -16.51
CA CYS A 55 6.55 9.08 -16.47
C CYS A 55 7.30 9.48 -17.74
N GLN A 56 6.68 9.24 -18.89
CA GLN A 56 7.26 9.56 -20.19
C GLN A 56 7.35 11.08 -20.42
N THR A 57 6.32 11.83 -20.03
CA THR A 57 6.27 13.28 -20.29
C THR A 57 7.12 14.09 -19.31
N ARG A 58 7.11 13.75 -18.00
CA ARG A 58 7.86 14.49 -16.98
C ARG A 58 9.34 14.09 -16.94
N TRP A 59 9.63 12.81 -17.12
CA TRP A 59 10.96 12.24 -16.85
C TRP A 59 11.63 11.62 -18.08
N GLY A 60 10.90 11.45 -19.19
CA GLY A 60 11.42 10.77 -20.38
C GLY A 60 11.61 9.26 -20.18
N TRP A 61 11.04 8.68 -19.11
CA TRP A 61 11.21 7.27 -18.78
C TRP A 61 10.08 6.43 -19.37
N LYS A 62 10.45 5.30 -19.97
CA LYS A 62 9.50 4.24 -20.33
C LYS A 62 8.87 3.68 -19.06
N ARG A 63 7.60 3.25 -19.15
CA ARG A 63 6.89 2.48 -18.11
C ARG A 63 7.80 1.53 -17.34
N GLN A 64 8.48 0.63 -18.06
CA GLN A 64 9.30 -0.41 -17.47
C GLN A 64 10.34 0.14 -16.49
N ARG A 65 11.05 1.22 -16.86
CA ARG A 65 12.10 1.80 -15.99
C ARG A 65 11.51 2.36 -14.70
N ALA A 66 10.35 3.02 -14.77
CA ALA A 66 9.69 3.55 -13.58
C ALA A 66 9.29 2.42 -12.60
N TYR A 67 8.71 1.33 -13.10
CA TYR A 67 8.34 0.18 -12.26
C TYR A 67 9.57 -0.56 -11.71
N GLU A 68 10.66 -0.65 -12.47
CA GLU A 68 11.92 -1.22 -11.99
C GLU A 68 12.51 -0.40 -10.82
N LEU A 69 12.44 0.93 -10.88
CA LEU A 69 12.87 1.81 -9.79
C LEU A 69 11.99 1.64 -8.54
N ILE A 70 10.67 1.55 -8.73
CA ILE A 70 9.72 1.30 -7.63
C ILE A 70 10.06 -0.05 -6.96
N GLN A 71 10.19 -1.13 -7.73
CA GLN A 71 10.51 -2.45 -7.20
C GLN A 71 11.85 -2.47 -6.47
N ALA A 72 12.88 -1.82 -7.03
CA ALA A 72 14.20 -1.74 -6.40
C ALA A 72 14.13 -1.01 -5.04
N ALA A 73 13.37 0.08 -4.96
CA ALA A 73 13.17 0.83 -3.74
C ALA A 73 12.38 0.02 -2.69
N GLU A 74 11.31 -0.66 -3.09
CA GLU A 74 10.53 -1.55 -2.20
C GLU A 74 11.39 -2.68 -1.62
N VAL A 75 12.24 -3.30 -2.45
CA VAL A 75 13.17 -4.34 -1.97
C VAL A 75 14.15 -3.77 -0.96
N GLN A 76 14.71 -2.59 -1.24
CA GLN A 76 15.62 -1.92 -0.32
C GLN A 76 14.94 -1.60 1.01
N SER A 77 13.74 -1.02 0.98
CA SER A 77 12.99 -0.65 2.18
C SER A 77 12.57 -1.87 3.01
N ALA A 78 12.44 -3.04 2.39
CA ALA A 78 12.16 -4.29 3.09
C ALA A 78 13.40 -4.94 3.73
N LEU A 79 14.61 -4.44 3.46
CA LEU A 79 15.83 -4.97 4.07
C LEU A 79 16.01 -4.42 5.50
N PRO A 80 16.65 -5.22 6.38
CA PRO A 80 17.10 -4.72 7.67
C PRO A 80 18.01 -3.50 7.52
N VAL A 81 17.95 -2.57 8.48
CA VAL A 81 18.69 -1.30 8.44
C VAL A 81 20.20 -1.51 8.29
N GLU A 82 20.71 -2.61 8.84
CA GLU A 82 22.12 -2.99 8.78
C GLU A 82 22.57 -3.33 7.35
N CYS A 83 21.65 -3.78 6.50
CA CYS A 83 21.92 -4.15 5.12
C CYS A 83 21.73 -2.99 4.13
N ASN A 84 21.25 -1.82 4.59
CA ASN A 84 20.85 -0.75 3.69
C ASN A 84 21.99 -0.15 2.87
N ASN A 85 23.20 -0.08 3.44
CA ASN A 85 24.36 0.49 2.77
C ASN A 85 25.09 -0.49 1.84
N ILE A 86 24.66 -1.76 1.80
CA ILE A 86 25.31 -2.81 1.02
C ILE A 86 24.93 -2.69 -0.47
N ILE A 87 23.73 -2.18 -0.75
CA ILE A 87 23.21 -2.02 -2.10
C ILE A 87 23.49 -0.59 -2.56
N THR A 88 24.24 -0.46 -3.64
CA THR A 88 24.60 0.82 -4.24
C THR A 88 23.74 1.13 -5.48
N ASN A 89 23.28 0.10 -6.19
CA ASN A 89 22.64 0.22 -7.49
C ASN A 89 21.28 -0.49 -7.55
N ASP A 90 20.35 0.07 -8.33
CA ASP A 90 19.02 -0.53 -8.54
C ASP A 90 19.09 -1.94 -9.14
N SER A 91 20.11 -2.23 -9.95
CA SER A 91 20.32 -3.56 -10.52
C SER A 91 20.59 -4.63 -9.45
N GLN A 92 21.33 -4.31 -8.39
CA GLN A 92 21.58 -5.24 -7.28
C GLN A 92 20.27 -5.53 -6.51
N ALA A 93 19.48 -4.49 -6.22
CA ALA A 93 18.19 -4.63 -5.55
C ALA A 93 17.21 -5.49 -6.37
N ARG A 94 17.23 -5.35 -7.69
CA ARG A 94 16.37 -6.16 -8.58
C ARG A 94 16.73 -7.64 -8.60
N GLU A 95 18.01 -7.99 -8.53
CA GLU A 95 18.39 -9.41 -8.41
C GLU A 95 17.95 -9.99 -7.06
N LEU A 96 17.98 -9.19 -5.98
CA LEU A 96 17.42 -9.60 -4.68
C LEU A 96 15.90 -9.70 -4.67
N ALA A 97 15.20 -8.98 -5.56
CA ALA A 97 13.75 -9.08 -5.69
C ALA A 97 13.32 -10.53 -6.01
N GLN A 98 14.15 -11.28 -6.73
CA GLN A 98 13.90 -12.68 -7.09
C GLN A 98 14.04 -13.63 -5.89
N VAL A 99 14.79 -13.23 -4.86
CA VAL A 99 14.98 -13.98 -3.62
C VAL A 99 13.79 -13.74 -2.68
N PRO A 100 13.29 -14.76 -1.94
CA PRO A 100 12.24 -14.54 -0.94
C PRO A 100 12.74 -13.60 0.17
N THR A 101 11.86 -12.73 0.67
CA THR A 101 12.22 -11.66 1.63
C THR A 101 13.00 -12.17 2.84
N ALA A 102 12.64 -13.34 3.37
CA ALA A 102 13.31 -13.96 4.51
C ALA A 102 14.80 -14.28 4.25
N ALA A 103 15.15 -14.68 3.02
CA ALA A 103 16.51 -15.10 2.67
C ALA A 103 17.39 -13.97 2.11
N ARG A 104 16.82 -12.78 1.84
CA ARG A 104 17.56 -11.66 1.22
C ARG A 104 18.72 -11.16 2.08
N ALA A 105 18.51 -11.07 3.40
CA ALA A 105 19.54 -10.61 4.34
C ALA A 105 20.72 -11.58 4.41
N ASP A 106 20.44 -12.88 4.37
CA ASP A 106 21.48 -13.92 4.43
C ASP A 106 22.28 -13.98 3.13
N VAL A 107 21.61 -13.90 1.98
CA VAL A 107 22.27 -13.78 0.67
C VAL A 107 23.20 -12.56 0.62
N LEU A 108 22.76 -11.42 1.14
CA LEU A 108 23.59 -10.21 1.19
C LEU A 108 24.83 -10.40 2.08
N LYS A 109 24.68 -11.04 3.24
CA LYS A 109 25.81 -11.33 4.13
C LYS A 109 26.80 -12.31 3.50
N GLU A 110 26.31 -13.35 2.83
CA GLU A 110 27.13 -14.31 2.09
C GLU A 110 27.93 -13.62 0.98
N VAL A 111 27.27 -12.81 0.16
CA VAL A 111 27.91 -12.10 -0.96
C VAL A 111 28.92 -11.07 -0.45
N ALA A 112 28.57 -10.32 0.61
CA ALA A 112 29.48 -9.35 1.24
C ALA A 112 30.71 -10.03 1.87
N ALA A 113 30.56 -11.25 2.40
CA ALA A 113 31.67 -12.05 2.90
C ALA A 113 32.55 -12.62 1.76
N SER A 114 31.94 -12.93 0.61
CA SER A 114 32.62 -13.53 -0.55
C SER A 114 33.33 -12.51 -1.46
N GLY A 115 33.09 -11.20 -1.30
CA GLY A 115 33.76 -10.16 -2.08
C GLY A 115 32.87 -8.97 -2.45
N PRO A 116 33.17 -8.25 -3.55
CA PRO A 116 32.40 -7.08 -3.93
C PRO A 116 30.96 -7.47 -4.28
N VAL A 117 30.01 -6.79 -3.65
CA VAL A 117 28.58 -7.00 -3.89
C VAL A 117 28.24 -6.52 -5.29
N THR A 118 28.22 -7.42 -6.25
CA THR A 118 27.85 -7.15 -7.64
C THR A 118 26.52 -7.81 -7.96
N ALA A 119 25.77 -7.26 -8.91
CA ALA A 119 24.50 -7.87 -9.35
C ALA A 119 24.71 -9.33 -9.81
N LYS A 120 25.85 -9.63 -10.44
CA LYS A 120 26.20 -11.00 -10.83
C LYS A 120 26.42 -11.92 -9.62
N ALA A 121 27.15 -11.47 -8.60
CA ALA A 121 27.37 -12.27 -7.40
C ALA A 121 26.08 -12.56 -6.63
N ILE A 122 25.19 -11.55 -6.54
CA ILE A 122 23.84 -11.72 -5.97
C ILE A 122 23.04 -12.72 -6.79
N LYS A 123 23.07 -12.63 -8.12
CA LYS A 123 22.36 -13.57 -9.00
C LYS A 123 22.85 -15.01 -8.82
N GLU A 124 24.15 -15.23 -8.71
CA GLU A 124 24.70 -16.56 -8.45
C GLU A 124 24.31 -17.09 -7.06
N ALA A 125 24.36 -16.26 -6.02
CA ALA A 125 23.93 -16.63 -4.67
C ALA A 125 22.41 -16.86 -4.59
N ALA A 126 21.62 -16.04 -5.28
CA ALA A 126 20.18 -16.20 -5.42
C ALA A 126 19.85 -17.54 -6.08
N LYS A 127 20.58 -17.91 -7.14
CA LYS A 127 20.40 -19.20 -7.83
C LYS A 127 20.75 -20.39 -6.91
N ARG A 128 21.80 -20.28 -6.09
CA ARG A 128 22.18 -21.32 -5.11
C ARG A 128 21.11 -21.54 -4.03
N ASN A 129 20.41 -20.48 -3.63
CA ASN A 129 19.36 -20.51 -2.61
C ASN A 129 17.94 -20.67 -3.20
N ALA A 130 17.80 -20.91 -4.51
CA ALA A 130 16.52 -20.97 -5.22
C ALA A 130 15.95 -22.38 -5.45
N GLU A 131 16.55 -23.44 -4.91
CA GLU A 131 16.00 -24.80 -4.98
C GLU A 131 15.84 -25.37 -3.56
N PRO A 132 14.68 -25.87 -3.08
CA PRO A 132 13.28 -25.87 -3.59
C PRO A 132 12.40 -24.84 -2.83
N GLU A 133 11.23 -24.34 -3.24
CA GLU A 133 10.04 -24.99 -3.78
C GLU A 133 9.08 -23.93 -4.42
N GLU A 134 8.40 -24.40 -5.48
CA GLU A 134 7.17 -23.95 -6.14
C GLU A 134 7.05 -22.58 -6.85
N GLU A 135 6.36 -22.68 -8.00
CA GLU A 135 6.14 -21.68 -9.03
C GLU A 135 5.75 -20.31 -8.48
N ARG A 136 6.71 -19.38 -8.46
CA ARG A 136 6.35 -17.98 -8.55
C ARG A 136 5.76 -17.78 -9.94
N PRO A 137 4.49 -17.36 -10.08
CA PRO A 137 3.99 -17.00 -11.39
C PRO A 137 4.98 -16.00 -11.96
N ARG A 138 5.48 -16.26 -13.18
CA ARG A 138 6.28 -15.26 -13.91
C ARG A 138 5.49 -13.98 -13.78
N VAL A 139 6.05 -12.96 -13.12
CA VAL A 139 5.54 -11.60 -13.24
C VAL A 139 5.88 -11.20 -14.66
N THR A 140 5.08 -11.70 -15.60
CA THR A 140 4.89 -11.02 -16.85
C THR A 140 4.44 -9.64 -16.44
N CYS A 141 5.03 -8.64 -17.07
CA CYS A 141 4.45 -7.32 -17.18
C CYS A 141 3.14 -7.39 -18.00
N GLY A 142 2.23 -8.30 -17.67
CA GLY A 142 0.81 -8.00 -17.74
C GLY A 142 0.56 -6.81 -16.81
N ALA A 143 -0.44 -6.01 -17.14
CA ALA A 143 -0.96 -5.02 -16.20
C ALA A 143 -0.98 -5.63 -14.79
N PRO A 144 -0.57 -4.88 -13.75
CA PRO A 144 -0.64 -5.41 -12.39
C PRO A 144 -2.01 -6.08 -12.24
N PRO A 145 -2.10 -7.32 -11.70
CA PRO A 145 -3.41 -7.79 -11.32
C PRO A 145 -3.99 -6.63 -10.51
N THR A 146 -5.17 -6.15 -10.92
CA THR A 146 -5.98 -5.38 -10.00
C THR A 146 -6.22 -6.35 -8.86
N VAL A 147 -5.32 -6.32 -7.87
CA VAL A 147 -5.66 -6.69 -6.52
C VAL A 147 -6.87 -5.83 -6.28
N ASN A 148 -8.04 -6.46 -6.31
CA ASN A 148 -9.21 -5.88 -5.71
C ASN A 148 -8.83 -5.78 -4.24
N LEU A 149 -8.16 -4.68 -3.88
CA LEU A 149 -7.99 -4.20 -2.50
C LEU A 149 -9.36 -4.14 -1.80
N ASP A 150 -10.43 -4.16 -2.61
CA ASP A 150 -11.82 -4.32 -2.27
C ASP A 150 -12.26 -5.68 -1.64
N ASP A 151 -11.40 -6.63 -1.24
CA ASP A 151 -11.91 -7.85 -0.57
C ASP A 151 -11.73 -7.86 0.96
N GLU A 152 -10.61 -7.35 1.49
CA GLU A 152 -10.41 -7.25 2.94
C GLU A 152 -10.76 -5.86 3.46
N GLU A 153 -10.42 -4.82 2.69
CA GLU A 153 -10.76 -3.42 2.97
C GLU A 153 -12.28 -3.18 2.85
N THR A 154 -13.01 -4.00 2.07
CA THR A 154 -14.48 -3.94 1.92
C THR A 154 -15.25 -4.67 3.01
N ARG A 155 -14.64 -5.59 3.77
CA ARG A 155 -15.27 -6.13 4.98
C ARG A 155 -15.21 -5.10 6.09
N ALA A 156 -14.04 -4.48 6.28
CA ALA A 156 -13.87 -3.36 7.21
C ALA A 156 -14.73 -2.17 6.80
N HIS A 157 -14.72 -1.74 5.53
CA HIS A 157 -15.56 -0.65 5.04
C HIS A 157 -17.06 -0.94 5.11
N ARG A 158 -17.51 -2.19 4.93
CA ARG A 158 -18.94 -2.53 5.11
C ARG A 158 -19.37 -2.40 6.56
N ILE A 159 -18.53 -2.83 7.50
CA ILE A 159 -18.79 -2.65 8.94
C ILE A 159 -18.77 -1.16 9.29
N THR A 160 -17.75 -0.42 8.86
CA THR A 160 -17.63 1.02 9.13
C THR A 160 -18.79 1.80 8.49
N ARG A 161 -19.19 1.47 7.26
CA ARG A 161 -20.35 2.08 6.57
C ARG A 161 -21.66 1.76 7.28
N ALA A 162 -21.91 0.50 7.64
CA ALA A 162 -23.13 0.12 8.35
C ALA A 162 -23.24 0.80 9.73
N VAL A 163 -22.11 0.97 10.43
CA VAL A 163 -22.06 1.70 11.70
C VAL A 163 -22.31 3.20 11.49
N MET A 164 -21.71 3.82 10.45
CA MET A 164 -21.96 5.23 10.13
C MET A 164 -23.39 5.49 9.67
N GLU A 165 -23.97 4.63 8.82
CA GLU A 165 -25.37 4.73 8.38
C GLU A 165 -26.34 4.59 9.58
N ALA A 166 -26.04 3.72 10.53
CA ALA A 166 -26.81 3.61 11.76
C ALA A 166 -26.69 4.86 12.66
N ALA A 167 -25.51 5.48 12.71
CA ALA A 167 -25.28 6.72 13.46
C ALA A 167 -25.96 7.93 12.81
N GLU A 168 -25.88 8.08 11.49
CA GLU A 168 -26.58 9.14 10.74
C GLU A 168 -28.10 8.97 10.84
N GLY A 169 -28.61 7.72 10.81
CA GLY A 169 -30.01 7.42 11.06
C GLY A 169 -30.47 7.85 12.45
N LEU A 170 -29.60 7.72 13.45
CA LEU A 170 -29.87 8.17 14.81
C LEU A 170 -29.84 9.70 14.91
N GLU A 171 -28.87 10.38 14.31
CA GLU A 171 -28.82 11.85 14.29
C GLU A 171 -30.03 12.46 13.58
N LYS A 172 -30.46 11.86 12.46
CA LYS A 172 -31.65 12.29 11.72
C LYS A 172 -32.93 12.03 12.51
N PHE A 173 -33.01 10.90 13.21
CA PHE A 173 -34.09 10.60 14.14
C PHE A 173 -34.14 11.59 15.31
N LEU A 174 -32.98 11.90 15.91
CA LEU A 174 -32.84 12.88 17.00
C LEU A 174 -33.14 14.32 16.53
N SER A 175 -32.80 14.69 15.29
CA SER A 175 -33.11 16.01 14.71
C SER A 175 -34.59 16.20 14.38
N GLY A 176 -35.36 15.11 14.22
CA GLY A 176 -36.81 15.12 13.98
C GLY A 176 -37.64 15.00 15.25
N ILE A 177 -37.00 14.81 16.41
CA ILE A 177 -37.62 14.63 17.71
C ILE A 177 -37.95 16.01 18.30
N ASN A 178 -39.18 16.48 18.09
CA ASN A 178 -39.86 17.33 19.07
C ASN A 178 -40.56 16.43 20.09
N ALA A 179 -39.84 15.40 20.57
CA ALA A 179 -40.41 14.31 21.35
C ALA A 179 -40.65 14.76 22.77
N THR A 180 -41.84 14.41 23.25
CA THR A 180 -42.19 14.67 24.63
C THR A 180 -41.33 13.79 25.56
N PRO A 181 -41.04 14.22 26.80
CA PRO A 181 -40.23 13.44 27.73
C PRO A 181 -40.66 11.97 27.90
N LYS A 182 -41.95 11.69 27.69
CA LYS A 182 -42.53 10.34 27.78
C LYS A 182 -42.03 9.39 26.68
N GLU A 183 -41.85 9.89 25.46
CA GLU A 183 -41.36 9.08 24.32
C GLU A 183 -39.87 8.76 24.46
N ILE A 184 -39.09 9.68 25.03
CA ILE A 184 -37.66 9.49 25.34
C ILE A 184 -37.49 8.37 26.38
N ILE A 185 -38.29 8.38 27.44
CA ILE A 185 -38.26 7.35 28.49
C ILE A 185 -38.66 5.98 27.92
N GLN A 186 -39.68 5.94 27.05
CA GLN A 186 -40.12 4.69 26.41
C GLN A 186 -39.05 4.11 25.46
N ALA A 187 -38.37 4.96 24.69
CA ALA A 187 -37.26 4.56 23.83
C ALA A 187 -36.07 4.03 24.64
N ALA A 188 -35.69 4.70 25.72
CA ALA A 188 -34.61 4.25 26.62
C ALA A 188 -34.91 2.88 27.26
N THR A 189 -36.15 2.65 27.66
CA THR A 189 -36.59 1.38 28.26
C THR A 189 -36.56 0.25 27.23
N SER A 190 -36.97 0.53 25.99
CA SER A 190 -36.90 -0.44 24.88
C SER A 190 -35.45 -0.80 24.52
N LEU A 191 -34.56 0.19 24.48
CA LEU A 191 -33.14 -0.02 24.19
C LEU A 191 -32.45 -0.85 25.28
N HIS A 192 -32.73 -0.56 26.55
CA HIS A 192 -32.22 -1.35 27.68
C HIS A 192 -32.70 -2.81 27.63
N GLY A 193 -33.97 -3.03 27.23
CA GLY A 193 -34.50 -4.38 27.02
C GLY A 193 -33.82 -5.14 25.88
N ARG A 194 -33.43 -4.45 24.81
CA ARG A 194 -32.67 -5.04 23.69
C ARG A 194 -31.23 -5.35 24.08
N ALA A 195 -30.57 -4.46 24.82
CA ALA A 195 -29.21 -4.68 25.33
C ALA A 195 -29.14 -5.94 26.22
N ARG A 196 -30.10 -6.10 27.15
CA ARG A 196 -30.15 -7.27 28.04
C ARG A 196 -30.35 -8.60 27.30
N ARG A 197 -31.07 -8.59 26.17
CA ARG A 197 -31.25 -9.78 25.32
C ARG A 197 -29.98 -10.13 24.54
N LEU A 198 -29.21 -9.14 24.13
CA LEU A 198 -27.90 -9.36 23.50
C LEU A 198 -26.91 -9.95 24.49
N GLU A 199 -26.87 -9.43 25.72
CA GLU A 199 -26.06 -10.01 26.81
C GLU A 199 -26.47 -11.47 27.11
N SER A 200 -27.78 -11.74 27.19
CA SER A 200 -28.27 -13.11 27.40
C SER A 200 -27.97 -14.06 26.23
N ASN A 201 -27.94 -13.56 25.00
CA ASN A 201 -27.58 -14.38 23.84
C ASN A 201 -26.08 -14.60 23.74
N ALA A 202 -25.26 -13.60 24.09
CA ALA A 202 -23.81 -13.73 24.17
C ALA A 202 -23.43 -14.78 25.23
N ALA A 203 -24.04 -14.74 26.42
CA ALA A 203 -23.80 -15.72 27.48
C ALA A 203 -24.20 -17.16 27.09
N LYS A 204 -25.11 -17.34 26.13
CA LYS A 204 -25.51 -18.67 25.59
C LYS A 204 -24.58 -19.18 24.50
N LEU A 205 -23.76 -18.32 23.90
CA LEU A 205 -22.77 -18.69 22.89
C LEU A 205 -21.42 -19.09 23.52
N GLU A 206 -21.19 -18.70 24.78
CA GLU A 206 -19.97 -19.02 25.55
C GLU A 206 -20.09 -20.26 26.45
N ALA A 207 -21.25 -20.92 26.49
CA ALA A 207 -21.53 -22.14 27.25
C ALA A 207 -21.73 -23.35 26.34
#